data_AF-A0A0G0JSQ7-F1
#
_entry.id   AF-A0A0G0JSQ7-F1
#
_cell.length_a   1.000
_cell.length_b   1.000
_cell.length_c   1.000
_cell.angle_alpha   90.00
_cell.angle_beta   90.00
_cell.angle_gamma   90.00
#
_symmetry.space_group_name_H-M   'P 1'
#
loop_
_entity.id
_entity.type
_entity.pdbx_description
1 polymer ?
#
loop_
_entity_poly.entity_id
_entity_poly.type
_entity_poly.pdbx_seq_one_letter_code
_entity_poly.pdbx_strand_id
1 'polypeptide(L)'
;MSLTYTAYVSRNIIKFGGIGVIGLMILWSVTTGLIKMYQAANPPYVAPTVKYGIIPKVIFPDKQFEKKTFTFQLPGDEIPKFKDQAKVFVVYRPIDSFLALENDKQTARQLGFSNEPTPVKTNIYEFRNNVNNQTLTMNILDGSFKMSYPYLNDQLLLNPNNMPSKEEAIVIAESYLSAGNKYADDLKNGEKTASFWKINFDGLKPVSSLSEANIIRVDFFRENIDKDFKIMTDKPGESAISILISGASVETKRLVEVNYKYANIGRDSFSTYPIKTVDTAMGELKNGQYWPALDTNGNSVIIRRIYLAYFEPTTLTNFMQPVYVFEGDDNFTAYVPAVIDEYLQ
;
A
#
# COMPACT_ATOMS: atom_id res chain seq x y z
N MET A 1 -21.29 37.68 -72.39
CA MET A 1 -21.35 36.26 -71.95
C MET A 1 -22.75 35.75 -72.22
N SER A 2 -22.93 34.60 -72.88
CA SER A 2 -24.27 34.03 -73.11
C SER A 2 -24.76 33.28 -71.88
N LEU A 3 -26.08 33.29 -71.64
CA LEU A 3 -26.74 32.57 -70.54
C LEU A 3 -26.36 31.07 -70.52
N THR A 4 -26.10 30.48 -71.69
CA THR A 4 -25.68 29.08 -71.86
C THR A 4 -24.27 28.81 -71.35
N TYR A 5 -23.32 29.73 -71.57
CA TYR A 5 -21.96 29.59 -71.09
C TYR A 5 -21.89 29.68 -69.56
N THR A 6 -22.62 30.63 -68.97
CA THR A 6 -22.72 30.78 -67.51
C THR A 6 -23.33 29.54 -66.85
N ALA A 7 -24.39 28.97 -67.43
CA ALA A 7 -25.00 27.73 -66.92
C ALA A 7 -24.06 26.52 -66.98
N TYR A 8 -23.26 26.39 -68.05
CA TYR A 8 -22.25 25.33 -68.19
C TYR A 8 -21.14 25.45 -67.12
N VAL A 9 -20.60 26.65 -66.94
CA VAL A 9 -19.55 26.92 -65.95
C VAL A 9 -20.08 26.71 -64.52
N SER A 10 -21.28 27.19 -64.20
CA SER A 10 -21.89 26.97 -62.89
C SER A 10 -22.11 25.49 -62.55
N ARG A 11 -22.57 24.67 -63.51
CA ARG A 11 -22.72 23.21 -63.29
C ARG A 11 -21.39 22.53 -62.98
N ASN A 12 -20.32 22.91 -63.67
CA ASN A 12 -18.99 22.36 -63.42
C ASN A 12 -18.43 22.83 -62.07
N ILE A 13 -18.61 24.09 -61.70
CA ILE A 13 -18.21 24.61 -60.38
C ILE A 13 -18.93 23.86 -59.26
N ILE A 14 -20.25 23.63 -59.38
CA ILE A 14 -21.00 22.88 -58.37
C ILE A 14 -20.53 21.43 -58.29
N LYS A 15 -20.33 20.77 -59.43
CA LYS A 15 -19.88 19.37 -59.49
C LYS A 15 -18.50 19.19 -58.87
N PHE A 16 -17.51 19.99 -59.29
CA PHE A 16 -16.14 19.89 -58.78
C PHE A 16 -15.97 20.50 -57.39
N GLY A 17 -16.74 21.55 -57.06
CA GLY A 17 -16.76 22.16 -55.73
C GLY A 17 -17.33 21.21 -54.68
N GLY A 18 -18.42 20.49 -54.98
CA GLY A 18 -18.98 19.47 -54.08
C GLY A 18 -18.00 18.32 -53.82
N ILE A 19 -17.33 17.83 -54.86
CA ILE A 19 -16.27 16.82 -54.72
C ILE A 19 -15.11 17.35 -53.87
N GLY A 20 -14.70 18.61 -54.08
CA GLY A 20 -13.64 19.26 -53.31
C GLY A 20 -13.99 19.37 -51.81
N VAL A 21 -15.22 19.74 -51.49
CA VAL A 21 -15.71 19.86 -50.11
C VAL A 21 -15.77 18.50 -49.40
N ILE A 22 -16.28 17.46 -50.08
CA ILE A 22 -16.28 16.10 -49.54
C ILE A 22 -14.85 15.59 -49.35
N GLY A 23 -13.97 15.84 -50.34
CA GLY A 23 -12.55 15.50 -50.24
C GLY A 23 -11.86 16.17 -49.06
N LEU A 24 -12.13 17.46 -48.81
CA LEU A 24 -11.63 18.20 -47.66
C LEU A 24 -12.13 17.63 -46.33
N MET A 25 -13.40 17.26 -46.23
CA MET A 25 -13.96 16.65 -45.02
C MET A 25 -13.33 15.28 -44.71
N ILE A 26 -13.16 14.44 -45.74
CA ILE A 26 -12.47 13.14 -45.59
C ILE A 26 -11.01 13.38 -45.18
N LEU A 27 -10.31 14.28 -45.86
CA LEU A 27 -8.93 14.61 -45.55
C LEU A 27 -8.78 15.09 -44.10
N TRP A 28 -9.65 16.00 -43.65
CA TRP A 28 -9.66 16.52 -42.28
C TRP A 28 -9.94 15.42 -41.24
N SER A 29 -10.92 14.55 -41.50
CA SER A 29 -11.24 13.45 -40.60
C SER A 29 -10.09 12.42 -40.51
N VAL A 30 -9.44 12.12 -41.64
CA VAL A 30 -8.30 11.20 -41.69
C VAL A 30 -7.10 11.82 -41.00
N THR A 31 -6.74 13.08 -41.28
CA THR A 31 -5.58 13.72 -40.65
C THR A 31 -5.76 13.88 -39.14
N THR A 32 -6.93 14.31 -38.67
CA THR A 32 -7.20 14.40 -37.23
C THR A 32 -7.21 13.04 -36.55
N GLY A 33 -7.74 12.00 -37.22
CA GLY A 33 -7.65 10.62 -36.76
C GLY A 33 -6.21 10.14 -36.62
N LEU A 34 -5.39 10.35 -37.65
CA LEU A 34 -3.97 10.00 -37.65
C LEU A 34 -3.17 10.75 -36.59
N ILE A 35 -3.41 12.06 -36.40
CA ILE A 35 -2.76 12.85 -35.34
C ILE A 35 -3.13 12.33 -33.96
N LYS A 36 -4.42 12.05 -33.71
CA LYS A 36 -4.86 11.48 -32.43
C LYS A 36 -4.27 10.10 -32.17
N MET A 37 -4.20 9.24 -33.19
CA MET A 37 -3.55 7.93 -33.09
C MET A 37 -2.05 8.08 -32.80
N TYR A 38 -1.38 9.03 -33.45
CA TYR A 38 0.04 9.29 -33.24
C TYR A 38 0.32 9.84 -31.83
N GLN A 39 -0.47 10.78 -31.34
CA GLN A 39 -0.36 11.33 -29.98
C GLN A 39 -0.72 10.30 -28.91
N ALA A 40 -1.68 9.41 -29.17
CA ALA A 40 -2.00 8.29 -28.28
C ALA A 40 -0.86 7.27 -28.22
N ALA A 41 -0.15 7.04 -29.33
CA ALA A 41 1.01 6.16 -29.39
C ALA A 41 2.30 6.81 -28.85
N ASN A 42 2.43 8.15 -28.94
CA ASN A 42 3.59 8.93 -28.52
C ASN A 42 3.14 10.17 -27.73
N PRO A 43 2.66 9.99 -26.49
CA PRO A 43 2.27 11.13 -25.65
C PRO A 43 3.49 12.05 -25.42
N PRO A 44 3.30 13.38 -25.42
CA PRO A 44 4.40 14.31 -25.18
C PRO A 44 5.03 14.08 -23.82
N TYR A 45 6.37 14.11 -23.78
CA TYR A 45 7.13 13.90 -22.55
C TYR A 45 6.85 15.02 -21.53
N VAL A 46 6.52 14.65 -20.29
CA VAL A 46 6.33 15.58 -19.18
C VAL A 46 7.51 15.42 -18.22
N ALA A 47 8.30 16.48 -18.03
CA ALA A 47 9.46 16.41 -17.14
C ALA A 47 9.04 16.23 -15.66
N PRO A 48 9.85 15.55 -14.83
CA PRO A 48 9.60 15.40 -13.40
C PRO A 48 9.55 16.74 -12.65
N THR A 49 8.59 16.88 -11.73
CA THR A 49 8.35 18.17 -11.05
C THR A 49 9.31 18.44 -9.89
N VAL A 50 9.76 17.40 -9.18
CA VAL A 50 10.75 17.48 -8.08
C VAL A 50 10.49 18.64 -7.08
N LYS A 51 9.22 18.85 -6.70
CA LYS A 51 8.78 20.00 -5.88
C LYS A 51 9.43 20.05 -4.49
N TYR A 52 9.80 18.89 -3.93
CA TYR A 52 10.35 18.80 -2.57
C TYR A 52 11.88 18.79 -2.53
N GLY A 53 12.55 18.97 -3.68
CA GLY A 53 14.01 18.90 -3.76
C GLY A 53 14.53 17.51 -3.43
N ILE A 54 15.68 17.44 -2.77
CA ILE A 54 16.28 16.19 -2.28
C ILE A 54 15.46 15.67 -1.10
N ILE A 55 15.06 14.40 -1.16
CA ILE A 55 14.22 13.74 -0.17
C ILE A 55 15.02 12.67 0.59
N PRO A 56 14.67 12.34 1.85
CA PRO A 56 15.35 11.27 2.57
C PRO A 56 15.15 9.92 1.88
N LYS A 57 16.15 9.03 1.98
CA LYS A 57 16.03 7.64 1.53
C LYS A 57 14.87 6.89 2.19
N VAL A 58 14.38 5.84 1.51
CA VAL A 58 13.41 4.91 2.09
C VAL A 58 14.03 4.24 3.32
N ILE A 59 13.36 4.34 4.46
CA ILE A 59 13.81 3.74 5.71
C ILE A 59 13.18 2.36 5.83
N PHE A 60 13.99 1.32 5.62
CA PHE A 60 13.60 -0.05 5.91
C PHE A 60 13.99 -0.43 7.35
N PRO A 61 13.21 -1.30 8.02
CA PRO A 61 13.62 -1.85 9.31
C PRO A 61 14.95 -2.60 9.23
N ASP A 62 15.78 -2.50 10.26
CA ASP A 62 17.09 -3.17 10.29
C ASP A 62 16.92 -4.69 10.18
N LYS A 63 17.61 -5.29 9.20
CA LYS A 63 17.63 -6.73 8.99
C LYS A 63 19.02 -7.17 8.57
N GLN A 64 19.56 -8.16 9.28
CA GLN A 64 20.82 -8.80 8.91
C GLN A 64 20.53 -9.92 7.90
N PHE A 65 21.29 -9.96 6.81
CA PHE A 65 21.17 -10.99 5.79
C PHE A 65 22.50 -11.15 5.05
N GLU A 66 22.66 -12.30 4.41
CA GLU A 66 23.81 -12.58 3.56
C GLU A 66 23.51 -12.24 2.10
N LYS A 67 24.49 -11.65 1.41
CA LYS A 67 24.37 -11.36 -0.02
C LYS A 67 24.17 -12.66 -0.80
N LYS A 68 23.13 -12.69 -1.64
CA LYS A 68 22.77 -13.83 -2.49
C LYS A 68 23.17 -13.61 -3.95
N THR A 69 23.18 -14.69 -4.71
CA THR A 69 23.31 -14.69 -6.16
C THR A 69 21.92 -14.73 -6.79
N PHE A 70 21.69 -13.87 -7.79
CA PHE A 70 20.39 -13.74 -8.43
C PHE A 70 20.45 -14.09 -9.91
N THR A 71 19.51 -14.92 -10.35
CA THR A 71 19.18 -15.14 -11.76
C THR A 71 17.75 -14.66 -12.01
N PHE A 72 17.42 -14.34 -13.26
CA PHE A 72 16.14 -13.75 -13.63
C PHE A 72 15.47 -14.65 -14.66
N GLN A 73 14.27 -15.12 -14.34
CA GLN A 73 13.41 -15.90 -15.23
C GLN A 73 12.03 -15.25 -15.20
N LEU A 74 11.89 -14.18 -16.01
CA LEU A 74 10.71 -13.33 -16.03
C LEU A 74 9.65 -13.89 -17.00
N PRO A 75 8.37 -13.54 -16.85
CA PRO A 75 7.33 -13.96 -17.79
C PRO A 75 7.66 -13.46 -19.21
N GLY A 76 7.80 -14.40 -20.15
CA GLY A 76 8.16 -14.09 -21.54
C GLY A 76 9.61 -13.65 -21.74
N ASP A 77 10.47 -13.80 -20.73
CA ASP A 77 11.88 -13.36 -20.73
C ASP A 77 12.07 -11.85 -21.04
N GLU A 78 11.03 -11.04 -20.83
CA GLU A 78 11.07 -9.59 -21.03
C GLU A 78 11.23 -8.83 -19.71
N ILE A 79 12.07 -7.79 -19.73
CA ILE A 79 12.20 -6.86 -18.61
C ILE A 79 11.00 -5.90 -18.62
N PRO A 80 10.25 -5.78 -17.51
CA PRO A 80 9.10 -4.89 -17.46
C PRO A 80 9.53 -3.44 -17.65
N LYS A 81 8.73 -2.68 -18.40
CA LYS A 81 8.98 -1.26 -18.68
C LYS A 81 8.04 -0.41 -17.83
N PHE A 82 8.62 0.56 -17.14
CA PHE A 82 7.89 1.57 -16.38
C PHE A 82 8.13 2.95 -16.98
N LYS A 83 7.33 3.93 -16.55
CA LYS A 83 7.65 5.33 -16.80
C LYS A 83 8.99 5.66 -16.14
N ASP A 84 9.67 6.66 -16.66
CA ASP A 84 10.96 7.15 -16.14
C ASP A 84 10.82 7.98 -14.85
N GLN A 85 9.59 8.15 -14.36
CA GLN A 85 9.27 8.87 -13.14
C GLN A 85 8.09 8.22 -12.41
N ALA A 86 8.05 8.43 -11.09
CA ALA A 86 6.95 8.02 -10.23
C ALA A 86 6.61 9.12 -9.23
N LYS A 87 5.41 9.02 -8.62
CA LYS A 87 4.96 9.98 -7.61
C LYS A 87 5.69 9.72 -6.30
N VAL A 88 5.91 10.78 -5.54
CA VAL A 88 6.33 10.75 -4.14
C VAL A 88 5.28 11.53 -3.36
N PHE A 89 4.69 10.90 -2.35
CA PHE A 89 3.57 11.46 -1.60
C PHE A 89 4.03 11.97 -0.25
N VAL A 90 3.44 13.07 0.20
CA VAL A 90 3.64 13.59 1.55
C VAL A 90 2.89 12.71 2.56
N VAL A 91 3.56 12.42 3.68
CA VAL A 91 2.97 11.77 4.85
C VAL A 91 2.67 12.84 5.89
N TYR A 92 1.40 12.99 6.25
CA TYR A 92 0.96 13.95 7.26
C TYR A 92 0.98 13.31 8.66
N ARG A 93 1.49 14.06 9.63
CA ARG A 93 1.46 13.70 11.05
C ARG A 93 0.87 14.83 11.90
N PRO A 94 0.30 14.51 13.08
CA PRO A 94 -0.11 15.51 14.05
C PRO A 94 1.10 16.36 14.45
N ILE A 95 0.93 17.69 14.46
CA ILE A 95 2.03 18.64 14.74
C ILE A 95 2.10 18.97 16.25
N ASP A 96 1.00 18.79 16.99
CA ASP A 96 0.88 19.22 18.39
C ASP A 96 0.63 18.03 19.34
N SER A 97 1.55 17.82 20.28
CA SER A 97 1.50 16.74 21.26
C SER A 97 0.42 16.91 22.33
N PHE A 98 0.02 18.15 22.66
CA PHE A 98 -1.00 18.39 23.68
C PHE A 98 -2.39 18.00 23.17
N LEU A 99 -2.73 18.45 21.96
CA LEU A 99 -3.98 18.04 21.30
C LEU A 99 -3.97 16.55 20.95
N ALA A 100 -2.80 15.97 20.64
CA ALA A 100 -2.67 14.55 20.37
C ALA A 100 -3.09 13.69 21.59
N LEU A 101 -2.64 14.02 22.80
CA LEU A 101 -2.99 13.25 23.99
C LEU A 101 -4.50 13.26 24.30
N GLU A 102 -5.16 14.42 24.18
CA GLU A 102 -6.61 14.50 24.42
C GLU A 102 -7.42 13.76 23.36
N ASN A 103 -7.00 13.80 22.10
CA ASN A 103 -7.58 12.99 21.02
C ASN A 103 -7.38 11.48 21.25
N ASP A 104 -6.22 11.08 21.75
CA ASP A 104 -5.93 9.69 22.08
C ASP A 104 -6.75 9.22 23.28
N LYS A 105 -6.96 10.06 24.31
CA LYS A 105 -7.90 9.77 25.41
C LYS A 105 -9.32 9.58 24.90
N GLN A 106 -9.79 10.41 23.97
CA GLN A 106 -11.10 10.25 23.37
C GLN A 106 -11.21 8.93 22.60
N THR A 107 -10.21 8.61 21.78
CA THR A 107 -10.11 7.33 21.05
C THR A 107 -10.14 6.16 22.02
N ALA A 108 -9.31 6.19 23.07
CA ALA A 108 -9.22 5.15 24.08
C ALA A 108 -10.57 4.93 24.78
N ARG A 109 -11.28 6.00 25.17
CA ARG A 109 -12.62 5.92 25.77
C ARG A 109 -13.63 5.27 24.81
N GLN A 110 -13.61 5.63 23.53
CA GLN A 110 -14.47 5.02 22.51
C GLN A 110 -14.18 3.52 22.33
N LEU A 111 -12.94 3.10 22.54
CA LEU A 111 -12.51 1.70 22.51
C LEU A 111 -12.69 0.97 23.85
N GLY A 112 -13.34 1.60 24.85
CA GLY A 112 -13.66 0.98 26.14
C GLY A 112 -12.59 1.16 27.22
N PHE A 113 -11.61 2.04 27.03
CA PHE A 113 -10.58 2.38 28.02
C PHE A 113 -10.90 3.72 28.68
N SER A 114 -11.63 3.67 29.79
CA SER A 114 -12.11 4.88 30.49
C SER A 114 -11.16 5.42 31.55
N ASN A 115 -10.15 4.64 31.96
CA ASN A 115 -9.18 5.05 32.97
C ASN A 115 -8.19 6.08 32.41
N GLU A 116 -7.67 6.96 33.28
CA GLU A 116 -6.63 7.91 32.89
C GLU A 116 -5.33 7.17 32.52
N PRO A 117 -4.61 7.64 31.47
CA PRO A 117 -3.40 6.99 31.02
C PRO A 117 -2.21 7.23 31.94
N THR A 118 -1.30 6.27 31.96
CA THR A 118 0.01 6.41 32.63
C THR A 118 1.12 6.51 31.58
N PRO A 119 2.06 7.47 31.72
CA PRO A 119 3.21 7.54 30.82
C PRO A 119 4.15 6.35 31.06
N VAL A 120 4.49 5.61 30.00
CA VAL A 120 5.42 4.47 30.07
C VAL A 120 6.79 4.84 29.50
N LYS A 121 6.81 5.67 28.46
CA LYS A 121 8.01 6.22 27.83
C LYS A 121 7.70 7.60 27.25
N THR A 122 8.71 8.35 26.83
CA THR A 122 8.53 9.58 26.04
C THR A 122 7.55 9.36 24.90
N ASN A 123 6.46 10.12 24.89
CA ASN A 123 5.36 10.07 23.92
C ASN A 123 4.55 8.75 23.89
N ILE A 124 4.74 7.84 24.85
CA ILE A 124 4.00 6.57 24.91
C ILE A 124 3.21 6.50 26.22
N TYR A 125 1.90 6.33 26.06
CA TYR A 125 0.93 6.27 27.15
C TYR A 125 0.22 4.91 27.16
N GLU A 126 -0.02 4.39 28.36
CA GLU A 126 -0.75 3.13 28.58
C GLU A 126 -2.09 3.43 29.25
N PHE A 127 -3.14 2.86 28.68
CA PHE A 127 -4.49 2.84 29.22
C PHE A 127 -4.81 1.41 29.65
N ARG A 128 -5.27 1.24 30.90
CA ARG A 128 -5.63 -0.08 31.44
C ARG A 128 -7.14 -0.22 31.54
N ASN A 129 -7.64 -1.37 31.13
CA ASN A 129 -8.99 -1.81 31.46
C ASN A 129 -8.89 -3.01 32.43
N ASN A 130 -9.02 -2.73 33.73
CA ASN A 130 -8.91 -3.75 34.78
C ASN A 130 -10.09 -4.73 34.79
N VAL A 131 -11.25 -4.33 34.26
CA VAL A 131 -12.44 -5.19 34.18
C VAL A 131 -12.21 -6.29 33.15
N ASN A 132 -11.59 -5.93 32.02
CA ASN A 132 -11.35 -6.85 30.90
C ASN A 132 -9.93 -7.43 30.87
N ASN A 133 -9.06 -7.00 31.79
CA ASN A 133 -7.63 -7.34 31.82
C ASN A 133 -6.94 -7.04 30.47
N GLN A 134 -7.22 -5.86 29.91
CA GLN A 134 -6.67 -5.39 28.64
C GLN A 134 -5.78 -4.16 28.85
N THR A 135 -4.77 -4.03 28.01
CA THR A 135 -3.94 -2.83 27.91
C THR A 135 -4.03 -2.24 26.52
N LEU A 136 -4.03 -0.91 26.44
CA LEU A 136 -3.93 -0.14 25.21
C LEU A 136 -2.75 0.80 25.36
N THR A 137 -1.72 0.61 24.54
CA THR A 137 -0.54 1.46 24.50
C THR A 137 -0.60 2.33 23.25
N MET A 138 -0.52 3.65 23.39
CA MET A 138 -0.61 4.62 22.29
C MET A 138 0.65 5.48 22.22
N ASN A 139 1.11 5.76 21.01
CA ASN A 139 2.17 6.72 20.74
C ASN A 139 1.57 8.03 20.23
N ILE A 140 1.63 9.09 21.04
CA ILE A 140 1.01 10.38 20.71
C ILE A 140 1.70 11.10 19.55
N LEU A 141 2.92 10.69 19.16
CA LEU A 141 3.66 11.32 18.08
C LEU A 141 3.11 10.94 16.69
N ASP A 142 2.65 9.70 16.53
CA ASP A 142 2.18 9.16 15.26
C ASP A 142 0.74 8.63 15.32
N GLY A 143 0.12 8.61 16.50
CA GLY A 143 -1.24 8.12 16.73
C GLY A 143 -1.37 6.60 16.57
N SER A 144 -0.24 5.88 16.53
CA SER A 144 -0.22 4.42 16.51
C SER A 144 -0.59 3.85 17.88
N PHE A 145 -1.21 2.68 17.88
CA PHE A 145 -1.54 2.01 19.13
C PHE A 145 -1.48 0.49 19.02
N LYS A 146 -1.30 -0.13 20.18
CA LYS A 146 -1.43 -1.57 20.36
C LYS A 146 -2.40 -1.85 21.50
N MET A 147 -3.45 -2.61 21.23
CA MET A 147 -4.28 -3.23 22.27
C MET A 147 -3.84 -4.67 22.48
N SER A 148 -3.77 -5.12 23.73
CA SER A 148 -3.39 -6.48 24.07
C SER A 148 -4.22 -7.02 25.23
N TYR A 149 -4.62 -8.28 25.11
CA TYR A 149 -5.11 -9.15 26.16
C TYR A 149 -4.10 -10.31 26.32
N PRO A 150 -3.80 -10.81 27.52
CA PRO A 150 -2.84 -11.91 27.71
C PRO A 150 -3.39 -13.28 27.25
N TYR A 151 -3.76 -13.41 25.98
CA TYR A 151 -4.43 -14.59 25.41
C TYR A 151 -3.59 -15.86 25.42
N LEU A 152 -2.25 -15.75 25.36
CA LEU A 152 -1.35 -16.90 25.39
C LEU A 152 -1.46 -17.74 26.67
N ASN A 153 -1.91 -17.11 27.77
CA ASN A 153 -2.07 -17.76 29.07
C ASN A 153 -3.52 -18.14 29.39
N ASP A 154 -4.48 -17.82 28.52
CA ASP A 154 -5.90 -18.09 28.77
C ASP A 154 -6.33 -19.43 28.16
N GLN A 155 -6.43 -20.46 29.00
CA GLN A 155 -6.83 -21.81 28.60
C GLN A 155 -8.23 -21.86 27.97
N LEU A 156 -9.11 -20.89 28.27
CA LEU A 156 -10.45 -20.82 27.70
C LEU A 156 -10.43 -20.50 26.21
N LEU A 157 -9.34 -19.92 25.71
CA LEU A 157 -9.17 -19.60 24.30
C LEU A 157 -8.57 -20.76 23.49
N LEU A 158 -8.15 -21.86 24.13
CA LEU A 158 -7.55 -22.98 23.40
C LEU A 158 -8.58 -23.80 22.62
N ASN A 159 -9.79 -23.92 23.17
CA ASN A 159 -10.92 -24.64 22.58
C ASN A 159 -12.15 -23.72 22.56
N PRO A 160 -12.17 -22.70 21.68
CA PRO A 160 -13.28 -21.78 21.61
C PRO A 160 -14.56 -22.47 21.11
N ASN A 161 -15.69 -22.16 21.75
CA ASN A 161 -16.97 -22.77 21.40
C ASN A 161 -17.57 -22.19 20.10
N ASN A 162 -17.28 -20.93 19.79
CA ASN A 162 -17.91 -20.19 18.69
C ASN A 162 -16.87 -19.37 17.90
N MET A 163 -16.07 -20.05 17.07
CA MET A 163 -15.17 -19.36 16.15
C MET A 163 -15.96 -18.64 15.05
N PRO A 164 -15.73 -17.34 14.79
CA PRO A 164 -16.38 -16.65 13.70
C PRO A 164 -15.86 -17.14 12.34
N SER A 165 -16.64 -16.91 11.27
CA SER A 165 -16.12 -17.05 9.90
C SER A 165 -15.08 -15.96 9.58
N LYS A 166 -14.39 -16.07 8.43
CA LYS A 166 -13.48 -15.02 7.96
C LYS A 166 -14.20 -13.70 7.72
N GLU A 167 -15.38 -13.76 7.11
CA GLU A 167 -16.22 -12.62 6.78
C GLU A 167 -16.76 -11.97 8.06
N GLU A 168 -17.20 -12.76 9.03
CA GLU A 168 -17.63 -12.28 10.34
C GLU A 168 -16.47 -11.62 11.11
N ALA A 169 -15.27 -12.21 11.08
CA ALA A 169 -14.08 -11.64 11.68
C ALA A 169 -13.73 -10.27 11.07
N ILE A 170 -13.83 -10.13 9.75
CA ILE A 170 -13.64 -8.85 9.07
C ILE A 170 -14.66 -7.83 9.57
N VAL A 171 -15.95 -8.16 9.62
CA VAL A 171 -17.00 -7.23 10.10
C VAL A 171 -16.76 -6.79 11.56
N ILE A 172 -16.34 -7.70 12.44
CA ILE A 172 -15.99 -7.38 13.83
C ILE A 172 -14.81 -6.41 13.87
N ALA A 173 -13.78 -6.67 13.08
CA ALA A 173 -12.58 -5.85 13.03
C ALA A 173 -12.88 -4.44 12.47
N GLU A 174 -13.69 -4.34 11.41
CA GLU A 174 -14.17 -3.08 10.84
C GLU A 174 -14.98 -2.27 11.86
N SER A 175 -15.85 -2.94 12.60
CA SER A 175 -16.68 -2.29 13.64
C SER A 175 -15.81 -1.72 14.76
N TYR A 176 -14.78 -2.45 15.19
CA TYR A 176 -13.84 -1.99 16.20
C TYR A 176 -13.05 -0.76 15.75
N LEU A 177 -12.49 -0.78 14.54
CA LEU A 177 -11.77 0.38 13.98
C LEU A 177 -12.71 1.58 13.78
N SER A 178 -13.96 1.33 13.38
CA SER A 178 -14.97 2.38 13.21
C SER A 178 -15.34 3.03 14.54
N ALA A 179 -15.49 2.26 15.61
CA ALA A 179 -15.81 2.76 16.94
C ALA A 179 -14.78 3.77 17.45
N GLY A 180 -13.49 3.52 17.20
CA GLY A 180 -12.40 4.44 17.55
C GLY A 180 -12.14 5.56 16.53
N ASN A 181 -12.95 5.69 15.47
CA ASN A 181 -12.69 6.60 14.34
C ASN A 181 -11.31 6.37 13.68
N LYS A 182 -10.91 5.10 13.56
CA LYS A 182 -9.63 4.64 13.00
C LYS A 182 -9.78 3.87 11.68
N TYR A 183 -11.01 3.70 11.17
CA TYR A 183 -11.27 3.04 9.89
C TYR A 183 -11.27 4.05 8.73
N ALA A 184 -10.08 4.42 8.25
CA ALA A 184 -9.90 5.39 7.17
C ALA A 184 -10.41 4.86 5.81
N ASP A 185 -10.78 5.77 4.90
CA ASP A 185 -11.36 5.43 3.60
C ASP A 185 -10.46 4.52 2.75
N ASP A 186 -9.14 4.69 2.82
CA ASP A 186 -8.22 3.85 2.05
C ASP A 186 -8.03 2.47 2.66
N LEU A 187 -8.31 2.26 3.95
CA LEU A 187 -8.44 0.92 4.53
C LEU A 187 -9.78 0.30 4.12
N LYS A 188 -10.84 1.12 4.03
CA LYS A 188 -12.17 0.70 3.59
C LYS A 188 -12.20 0.29 2.12
N ASN A 189 -11.43 0.92 1.26
CA ASN A 189 -11.33 0.55 -0.15
C ASN A 189 -10.21 -0.46 -0.43
N GLY A 190 -9.30 -0.67 0.53
CA GLY A 190 -8.21 -1.62 0.42
C GLY A 190 -8.61 -3.08 0.61
N GLU A 191 -7.67 -3.97 0.37
CA GLU A 191 -7.83 -5.41 0.55
C GLU A 191 -7.87 -5.77 2.05
N LYS A 192 -8.79 -6.67 2.44
CA LYS A 192 -8.81 -7.26 3.78
C LYS A 192 -8.59 -8.74 3.63
N THR A 193 -7.64 -9.28 4.37
CA THR A 193 -7.40 -10.72 4.40
C THR A 193 -7.67 -11.25 5.80
N ALA A 194 -8.20 -12.47 5.87
CA ALA A 194 -8.38 -13.18 7.12
C ALA A 194 -7.65 -14.52 7.05
N SER A 195 -6.82 -14.77 8.05
CA SER A 195 -6.00 -15.97 8.17
C SER A 195 -6.26 -16.69 9.49
N PHE A 196 -6.13 -18.01 9.48
CA PHE A 196 -6.42 -18.89 10.60
C PHE A 196 -5.15 -19.14 11.41
N TRP A 197 -5.25 -19.02 12.73
CA TRP A 197 -4.13 -19.16 13.65
C TRP A 197 -4.50 -20.02 14.85
N LYS A 198 -3.48 -20.68 15.39
CA LYS A 198 -3.56 -21.49 16.60
C LYS A 198 -2.60 -20.96 17.65
N ILE A 199 -3.13 -20.70 18.84
CA ILE A 199 -2.37 -20.45 20.06
C ILE A 199 -1.64 -21.73 20.45
N ASN A 200 -0.33 -21.61 20.60
CA ASN A 200 0.58 -22.61 21.12
C ASN A 200 1.42 -22.00 22.26
N PHE A 201 2.13 -22.85 22.99
CA PHE A 201 3.00 -22.41 24.09
C PHE A 201 4.12 -21.46 23.62
N ASP A 202 4.57 -21.60 22.38
CA ASP A 202 5.60 -20.78 21.75
C ASP A 202 5.05 -19.57 20.98
N GLY A 203 3.73 -19.32 21.03
CA GLY A 203 3.08 -18.17 20.39
C GLY A 203 1.97 -18.58 19.42
N LEU A 204 1.81 -17.81 18.34
CA LEU A 204 0.80 -18.08 17.31
C LEU A 204 1.41 -18.79 16.11
N LYS A 205 0.74 -19.84 15.62
CA LYS A 205 1.11 -20.53 14.37
C LYS A 205 -0.03 -20.47 13.35
N PRO A 206 0.26 -20.23 12.06
CA PRO A 206 -0.76 -20.26 11.03
C PRO A 206 -1.25 -21.69 10.84
N VAL A 207 -2.54 -21.85 10.56
CA VAL A 207 -3.18 -23.13 10.23
C VAL A 207 -4.03 -22.99 8.97
N SER A 208 -4.35 -24.10 8.33
CA SER A 208 -5.02 -24.10 7.02
C SER A 208 -6.54 -23.98 7.12
N SER A 209 -7.13 -24.30 8.28
CA SER A 209 -8.58 -24.47 8.44
C SER A 209 -9.12 -23.84 9.71
N LEU A 210 -10.42 -23.48 9.68
CA LEU A 210 -11.14 -22.97 10.84
C LEU A 210 -11.18 -23.98 11.99
N SER A 211 -11.31 -25.28 11.68
CA SER A 211 -11.39 -26.36 12.67
C SER A 211 -10.11 -26.53 13.49
N GLU A 212 -8.97 -26.08 12.98
CA GLU A 212 -7.69 -26.14 13.70
C GLU A 212 -7.37 -24.83 14.43
N ALA A 213 -8.06 -23.74 14.07
CA ALA A 213 -7.81 -22.42 14.59
C ALA A 213 -8.58 -22.14 15.88
N ASN A 214 -7.96 -21.32 16.71
CA ASN A 214 -8.62 -20.71 17.85
C ASN A 214 -8.50 -19.18 17.86
N ILE A 215 -7.78 -18.63 16.89
CA ILE A 215 -7.66 -17.20 16.59
C ILE A 215 -7.81 -17.00 15.07
N ILE A 216 -8.47 -15.91 14.67
CA ILE A 216 -8.42 -15.38 13.31
C ILE A 216 -7.67 -14.06 13.35
N ARG A 217 -6.70 -13.90 12.45
CA ARG A 217 -6.04 -12.63 12.21
C ARG A 217 -6.68 -11.97 10.99
N VAL A 218 -7.11 -10.73 11.16
CA VAL A 218 -7.59 -9.87 10.07
C VAL A 218 -6.53 -8.81 9.81
N ASP A 219 -6.03 -8.74 8.58
CA ASP A 219 -5.08 -7.73 8.13
C ASP A 219 -5.80 -6.74 7.18
N PHE A 220 -5.60 -5.44 7.40
CA PHE A 220 -6.18 -4.36 6.60
C PHE A 220 -5.10 -3.72 5.73
N PHE A 221 -5.09 -4.03 4.44
CA PHE A 221 -4.19 -3.37 3.51
C PHE A 221 -4.80 -2.06 3.00
N ARG A 222 -3.94 -1.09 2.70
CA ARG A 222 -4.36 0.20 2.14
C ARG A 222 -4.70 0.05 0.66
N GLU A 223 -5.63 0.86 0.17
CA GLU A 223 -5.98 0.95 -1.24
C GLU A 223 -4.74 1.26 -2.09
N ASN A 224 -4.61 0.58 -3.24
CA ASN A 224 -3.53 0.81 -4.17
C ASN A 224 -3.39 2.29 -4.57
N ILE A 225 -2.17 2.70 -4.89
CA ILE A 225 -1.88 4.01 -5.47
C ILE A 225 -2.18 3.95 -6.96
N ASP A 226 -2.92 4.96 -7.45
CA ASP A 226 -3.35 5.05 -8.85
C ASP A 226 -4.01 3.77 -9.38
N LYS A 227 -4.69 3.01 -8.50
CA LYS A 227 -5.33 1.68 -8.74
C LYS A 227 -4.37 0.52 -9.03
N ASP A 228 -3.20 0.79 -9.63
CA ASP A 228 -2.30 -0.23 -10.15
C ASP A 228 -1.13 -0.58 -9.20
N PHE A 229 -0.70 0.37 -8.35
CA PHE A 229 0.51 0.20 -7.54
C PHE A 229 0.17 -0.21 -6.12
N LYS A 230 0.58 -1.43 -5.73
CA LYS A 230 0.42 -1.94 -4.37
C LYS A 230 1.22 -1.11 -3.37
N ILE A 231 0.74 -1.10 -2.13
CA ILE A 231 1.49 -0.61 -0.98
C ILE A 231 2.05 -1.83 -0.25
N MET A 232 3.37 -1.93 -0.23
CA MET A 232 4.12 -3.02 0.36
C MET A 232 4.47 -2.70 1.81
N THR A 233 4.31 -3.69 2.67
CA THR A 233 4.67 -3.59 4.09
C THR A 233 6.08 -4.09 4.32
N ASP A 234 6.60 -3.93 5.54
CA ASP A 234 7.86 -4.55 5.96
C ASP A 234 7.76 -6.09 6.05
N LYS A 235 6.55 -6.63 6.16
CA LYS A 235 6.31 -8.07 6.21
C LYS A 235 5.34 -8.47 5.11
N PRO A 236 5.82 -8.92 3.94
CA PRO A 236 4.94 -9.29 2.83
C PRO A 236 3.85 -10.26 3.28
N GLY A 237 2.59 -9.92 2.98
CA GLY A 237 1.42 -10.70 3.39
C GLY A 237 0.85 -10.36 4.77
N GLU A 238 1.51 -9.51 5.55
CA GLU A 238 1.03 -8.96 6.81
C GLU A 238 0.84 -7.44 6.71
N SER A 239 -0.22 -6.92 7.32
CA SER A 239 -0.46 -5.49 7.39
C SER A 239 0.09 -4.88 8.68
N ALA A 240 0.49 -3.61 8.61
CA ALA A 240 0.76 -2.76 9.76
C ALA A 240 -0.49 -2.52 10.64
N ILE A 241 -1.68 -2.83 10.11
CA ILE A 241 -2.98 -2.76 10.80
C ILE A 241 -3.59 -4.15 10.82
N SER A 242 -3.60 -4.78 11.99
CA SER A 242 -4.10 -6.13 12.16
C SER A 242 -4.86 -6.32 13.47
N ILE A 243 -5.84 -7.22 13.46
CA ILE A 243 -6.67 -7.53 14.61
C ILE A 243 -6.73 -9.04 14.79
N LEU A 244 -6.46 -9.51 16.00
CA LEU A 244 -6.63 -10.89 16.41
C LEU A 244 -7.96 -11.07 17.12
N ILE A 245 -8.77 -11.97 16.57
CA ILE A 245 -10.12 -12.27 17.02
C ILE A 245 -10.18 -13.71 17.50
N SER A 246 -10.65 -13.92 18.72
CA SER A 246 -10.89 -15.24 19.29
C SER A 246 -12.35 -15.68 19.13
N GLY A 247 -12.60 -16.97 19.30
CA GLY A 247 -13.96 -17.52 19.39
C GLY A 247 -14.54 -17.51 20.82
N ALA A 248 -14.07 -16.60 21.68
CA ALA A 248 -14.61 -16.44 23.03
C ALA A 248 -16.07 -15.98 22.99
N SER A 249 -16.91 -16.58 23.85
CA SER A 249 -18.30 -16.14 24.05
C SER A 249 -18.41 -14.82 24.80
N VAL A 250 -17.38 -14.46 25.56
CA VAL A 250 -17.29 -13.18 26.27
C VAL A 250 -16.78 -12.13 25.29
N GLU A 251 -17.61 -11.12 25.01
CA GLU A 251 -17.32 -10.06 24.04
C GLU A 251 -15.97 -9.37 24.31
N THR A 252 -15.64 -9.15 25.58
CA THR A 252 -14.40 -8.48 25.99
C THR A 252 -13.15 -9.32 25.76
N LYS A 253 -13.29 -10.64 25.55
CA LYS A 253 -12.19 -11.55 25.17
C LYS A 253 -12.19 -11.89 23.68
N ARG A 254 -13.15 -11.35 22.92
CA ARG A 254 -13.28 -11.61 21.49
C ARG A 254 -12.18 -10.93 20.69
N LEU A 255 -11.76 -9.74 21.08
CA LEU A 255 -10.58 -9.07 20.52
C LEU A 255 -9.42 -9.22 21.49
N VAL A 256 -8.35 -9.89 21.05
CA VAL A 256 -7.23 -10.23 21.93
C VAL A 256 -5.95 -9.47 21.63
N GLU A 257 -5.81 -8.98 20.40
CA GLU A 257 -4.73 -8.07 20.02
C GLU A 257 -5.21 -7.16 18.89
N VAL A 258 -4.83 -5.89 18.93
CA VAL A 258 -4.97 -4.96 17.81
C VAL A 258 -3.65 -4.26 17.64
N ASN A 259 -3.06 -4.33 16.45
CA ASN A 259 -1.93 -3.52 16.05
C ASN A 259 -2.45 -2.47 15.07
N TYR A 260 -2.22 -1.19 15.35
CA TYR A 260 -2.63 -0.10 14.49
C TYR A 260 -1.46 0.86 14.28
N LYS A 261 -0.83 0.76 13.12
CA LYS A 261 0.21 1.69 12.67
C LYS A 261 -0.24 2.28 11.33
N TYR A 262 -0.88 3.43 11.40
CA TYR A 262 -1.42 4.13 10.23
C TYR A 262 -0.79 5.52 10.12
N ALA A 263 -0.29 5.84 8.93
CA ALA A 263 0.13 7.19 8.60
C ALA A 263 -0.79 7.76 7.51
N ASN A 264 -1.21 9.01 7.69
CA ASN A 264 -2.06 9.68 6.72
C ASN A 264 -1.22 10.09 5.50
N ILE A 265 -1.63 9.67 4.31
CA ILE A 265 -0.90 9.95 3.07
C ILE A 265 -1.72 10.93 2.24
N GLY A 266 -1.10 12.07 1.91
CA GLY A 266 -1.67 13.06 1.02
C GLY A 266 -1.69 12.57 -0.42
N ARG A 267 -2.72 11.80 -0.80
CA ARG A 267 -2.88 11.26 -2.17
C ARG A 267 -2.95 12.35 -3.25
N ASP A 268 -3.40 13.56 -2.88
CA ASP A 268 -3.39 14.75 -3.75
C ASP A 268 -2.14 15.62 -3.58
N SER A 269 -1.32 15.34 -2.57
CA SER A 269 -0.09 16.08 -2.26
C SER A 269 1.13 15.24 -2.63
N PHE A 270 1.41 15.23 -3.93
CA PHE A 270 2.54 14.52 -4.50
C PHE A 270 3.40 15.43 -5.41
N SER A 271 4.59 14.94 -5.71
CA SER A 271 5.46 15.42 -6.79
C SER A 271 5.99 14.24 -7.56
N THR A 272 6.29 14.39 -8.84
CA THR A 272 6.97 13.34 -9.60
C THR A 272 8.48 13.46 -9.48
N TYR A 273 9.14 12.30 -9.39
CA TYR A 273 10.58 12.15 -9.26
C TYR A 273 11.10 11.16 -10.30
N PRO A 274 12.28 11.39 -10.89
CA PRO A 274 12.92 10.40 -11.75
C PRO A 274 13.18 9.10 -11.00
N ILE A 275 12.92 7.96 -11.65
CA ILE A 275 13.20 6.64 -11.10
C ILE A 275 14.26 5.90 -11.91
N LYS A 276 14.99 5.02 -11.23
CA LYS A 276 15.98 4.12 -11.82
C LYS A 276 15.31 3.24 -12.88
N THR A 277 16.05 2.85 -13.91
CA THR A 277 15.59 1.79 -14.81
C THR A 277 15.58 0.46 -14.08
N VAL A 278 14.82 -0.51 -14.59
CA VAL A 278 14.78 -1.86 -14.00
C VAL A 278 16.16 -2.52 -14.06
N ASP A 279 16.93 -2.31 -15.14
CA ASP A 279 18.30 -2.81 -15.25
C ASP A 279 19.21 -2.29 -14.13
N THR A 280 19.11 -1.00 -13.79
CA THR A 280 19.85 -0.42 -12.66
C THR A 280 19.44 -1.06 -11.34
N ALA A 281 18.13 -1.20 -11.09
CA ALA A 281 17.63 -1.83 -9.87
C ALA A 281 18.03 -3.33 -9.77
N MET A 282 18.06 -4.05 -10.89
CA MET A 282 18.59 -5.42 -10.96
C MET A 282 20.08 -5.47 -10.64
N GLY A 283 20.85 -4.47 -11.08
CA GLY A 283 22.26 -4.32 -10.73
C GLY A 283 22.47 -4.10 -9.24
N GLU A 284 21.67 -3.23 -8.61
CA GLU A 284 21.68 -2.98 -7.17
C GLU A 284 21.36 -4.25 -6.37
N LEU A 285 20.32 -4.99 -6.77
CA LEU A 285 19.98 -6.29 -6.19
C LEU A 285 21.18 -7.25 -6.23
N LYS A 286 21.80 -7.42 -7.41
CA LYS A 286 23.01 -8.27 -7.59
C LYS A 286 24.20 -7.78 -6.76
N ASN A 287 24.30 -6.49 -6.50
CA ASN A 287 25.38 -5.91 -5.70
C ASN A 287 25.17 -6.04 -4.20
N GLY A 288 23.98 -6.45 -3.74
CA GLY A 288 23.63 -6.52 -2.32
C GLY A 288 23.00 -5.23 -1.79
N GLN A 289 22.62 -4.31 -2.67
CA GLN A 289 21.98 -3.03 -2.34
C GLN A 289 20.46 -3.18 -2.39
N TYR A 290 19.93 -4.03 -1.52
CA TYR A 290 18.49 -4.29 -1.42
C TYR A 290 18.11 -4.59 0.02
N TRP A 291 16.81 -4.55 0.29
CA TRP A 291 16.27 -4.97 1.57
C TRP A 291 15.44 -6.26 1.43
N PRO A 292 15.82 -7.37 2.07
CA PRO A 292 15.09 -8.64 1.96
C PRO A 292 13.85 -8.62 2.86
N ALA A 293 12.70 -8.26 2.32
CA ALA A 293 11.44 -8.32 3.05
C ALA A 293 11.14 -9.75 3.52
N LEU A 294 11.24 -10.72 2.61
CA LEU A 294 11.27 -12.15 2.90
C LEU A 294 12.56 -12.74 2.37
N ASP A 295 13.28 -13.44 3.25
CA ASP A 295 14.56 -14.04 2.92
C ASP A 295 14.46 -15.56 2.89
N THR A 296 15.41 -16.20 2.19
CA THR A 296 15.46 -17.65 2.02
C THR A 296 16.77 -18.20 2.55
N ASN A 297 16.80 -19.48 2.92
CA ASN A 297 18.04 -20.11 3.42
C ASN A 297 19.07 -20.37 2.32
N GLY A 298 18.67 -20.35 1.04
CA GLY A 298 19.55 -20.62 -0.09
C GLY A 298 20.43 -19.43 -0.47
N ASN A 299 21.61 -19.69 -1.03
CA ASN A 299 22.53 -18.64 -1.52
C ASN A 299 22.22 -18.18 -2.95
N SER A 300 21.33 -18.88 -3.65
CA SER A 300 20.92 -18.61 -5.02
C SER A 300 19.41 -18.45 -5.06
N VAL A 301 18.94 -17.39 -5.71
CA VAL A 301 17.51 -17.11 -5.87
C VAL A 301 17.20 -16.82 -7.32
N ILE A 302 16.16 -17.46 -7.85
CA ILE A 302 15.60 -17.15 -9.17
C ILE A 302 14.49 -16.12 -8.97
N ILE A 303 14.67 -14.93 -9.52
CA ILE A 303 13.65 -13.87 -9.56
C ILE A 303 12.65 -14.17 -10.67
N ARG A 304 11.36 -14.22 -10.29
CA ARG A 304 10.22 -14.54 -11.16
C ARG A 304 9.41 -13.32 -11.55
N ARG A 305 9.43 -12.27 -10.73
CA ARG A 305 8.61 -11.09 -10.96
C ARG A 305 9.33 -9.83 -10.50
N ILE A 306 9.19 -8.78 -11.30
CA ILE A 306 9.63 -7.43 -10.97
C ILE A 306 8.45 -6.49 -11.20
N TYR A 307 8.15 -5.65 -10.22
CA TYR A 307 7.12 -4.62 -10.38
C TYR A 307 7.42 -3.40 -9.52
N LEU A 308 6.83 -2.26 -9.91
CA LEU A 308 6.87 -1.03 -9.13
C LEU A 308 5.75 -1.05 -8.08
N ALA A 309 6.06 -0.63 -6.87
CA ALA A 309 5.12 -0.50 -5.76
C ALA A 309 5.50 0.69 -4.87
N TYR A 310 4.76 0.92 -3.78
CA TYR A 310 5.08 1.92 -2.77
C TYR A 310 5.39 1.25 -1.44
N PHE A 311 6.35 1.76 -0.68
CA PHE A 311 6.64 1.21 0.64
C PHE A 311 5.84 1.92 1.73
N GLU A 312 5.18 1.16 2.60
CA GLU A 312 4.35 1.69 3.67
C GLU A 312 5.18 2.45 4.72
N PRO A 313 4.87 3.72 5.01
CA PRO A 313 5.64 4.52 5.97
C PRO A 313 5.25 4.18 7.41
N THR A 314 5.67 3.02 7.90
CA THR A 314 5.42 2.56 9.29
C THR A 314 6.40 3.14 10.32
N THR A 315 7.41 3.89 9.85
CA THR A 315 8.41 4.61 10.66
C THR A 315 8.27 6.13 10.48
N LEU A 316 9.01 6.91 11.28
CA LEU A 316 8.97 8.36 11.23
C LEU A 316 9.64 8.93 9.96
N THR A 317 8.93 8.92 8.83
CA THR A 317 9.30 9.55 7.55
C THR A 317 8.26 10.59 7.08
N ASN A 318 8.68 11.58 6.29
CA ASN A 318 7.79 12.61 5.72
C ASN A 318 7.25 12.25 4.33
N PHE A 319 7.76 11.17 3.73
CA PHE A 319 7.43 10.79 2.37
C PHE A 319 7.17 9.30 2.25
N MET A 320 6.14 8.97 1.47
CA MET A 320 5.94 7.63 0.92
C MET A 320 6.53 7.62 -0.48
N GLN A 321 7.41 6.65 -0.72
CA GLN A 321 8.25 6.59 -1.90
C GLN A 321 8.07 5.25 -2.63
N PRO A 322 8.30 5.26 -3.96
CA PRO A 322 8.22 4.05 -4.78
C PRO A 322 9.44 3.15 -4.55
N VAL A 323 9.20 1.85 -4.65
CA VAL A 323 10.21 0.78 -4.59
C VAL A 323 9.99 -0.22 -5.71
N TYR A 324 11.07 -0.78 -6.23
CA TYR A 324 11.01 -1.99 -7.04
C TYR A 324 10.92 -3.21 -6.12
N VAL A 325 9.95 -4.07 -6.42
CA VAL A 325 9.74 -5.33 -5.73
C VAL A 325 10.23 -6.47 -6.62
N PHE A 326 11.11 -7.30 -6.06
CA PHE A 326 11.64 -8.50 -6.67
C PHE A 326 11.09 -9.71 -5.93
N GLU A 327 10.24 -10.49 -6.58
CA GLU A 327 9.72 -11.75 -6.03
C GLU A 327 10.40 -12.92 -6.73
N GLY A 328 10.82 -13.90 -5.94
CA GLY A 328 11.52 -15.10 -6.42
C GLY A 328 11.01 -16.38 -5.79
N ASP A 329 11.69 -17.47 -6.13
CA ASP A 329 11.42 -18.79 -5.59
C ASP A 329 11.59 -18.82 -4.05
N ASP A 330 11.00 -19.84 -3.40
CA ASP A 330 10.99 -20.01 -1.94
C ASP A 330 10.41 -18.81 -1.15
N ASN A 331 9.49 -18.07 -1.77
CA ASN A 331 8.87 -16.85 -1.24
C ASN A 331 9.86 -15.69 -1.00
N PHE A 332 11.02 -15.69 -1.65
CA PHE A 332 11.94 -14.57 -1.59
C PHE A 332 11.25 -13.27 -2.05
N THR A 333 11.38 -12.20 -1.27
CA THR A 333 10.88 -10.87 -1.64
C THR A 333 11.90 -9.83 -1.22
N ALA A 334 12.35 -9.01 -2.16
CA ALA A 334 13.29 -7.92 -1.90
C ALA A 334 12.80 -6.58 -2.45
N TYR A 335 13.17 -5.51 -1.77
CA TYR A 335 12.86 -4.14 -2.15
C TYR A 335 14.13 -3.36 -2.49
N VAL A 336 14.04 -2.56 -3.55
CA VAL A 336 15.08 -1.60 -3.94
C VAL A 336 14.42 -0.23 -4.11
N PRO A 337 14.93 0.86 -3.51
CA PRO A 337 14.40 2.20 -3.72
C PRO A 337 14.38 2.57 -5.21
N ALA A 338 13.24 3.08 -5.70
CA ALA A 338 13.09 3.36 -7.12
C ALA A 338 13.59 4.76 -7.52
N VAL A 339 13.49 5.76 -6.64
CA VAL A 339 13.98 7.13 -6.90
C VAL A 339 15.48 7.11 -7.12
N ILE A 340 15.98 7.84 -8.12
CA ILE A 340 17.43 7.90 -8.39
C ILE A 340 18.19 8.60 -7.26
N ASP A 341 19.42 8.15 -7.00
CA ASP A 341 20.20 8.58 -5.84
C ASP A 341 20.51 10.09 -5.82
N GLU A 342 20.53 10.76 -6.97
CA GLU A 342 20.72 12.22 -7.09
C GLU A 342 19.69 13.03 -6.30
N TYR A 343 18.47 12.48 -6.13
CA TYR A 343 17.39 13.12 -5.39
C TYR A 343 17.22 12.55 -3.98
N LEU A 344 18.18 11.75 -3.50
CA LEU A 344 18.13 11.10 -2.20
C LEU A 344 19.24 11.57 -1.26
N GLN A 345 18.91 11.81 0.01
CA GLN A 345 19.86 12.07 1.10
C GLN A 345 19.83 10.99 2.18
#